data_AF-A0A838AY24-F1
#
_entry.id   AF-A0A838AY24-F1
#
_cell.length_a   1.000
_cell.length_b   1.000
_cell.length_c   1.000
_cell.angle_alpha   90.00
_cell.angle_beta   90.00
_cell.angle_gamma   90.00
#
_symmetry.space_group_name_H-M   'P 1'
#
loop_
_entity.id
_entity.type
_entity.pdbx_description
1 polymer ?
#
loop_
_entity_poly.entity_id
_entity_poly.type
_entity_poly.pdbx_seq_one_letter_code
_entity_poly.pdbx_strand_id
1 'polypeptide(L)'
;MQLPIDRLPISKSSRHAVLRDYFCDKDAEAVLGGAGWRLSLMWPDGLDRHVDPRLQQGLAWWGGDVTLPTMATARTRKGHVLSALYDSWTLQSWSEWVHASGICPDEHVLILHVDDHRDLASPRLFEENGRWKDPITGSFCDLEDPGSVTAAIESGAIGMGSFLTPFLHGFRQAEVRQLCQPPKVLSTQDFAIELATQRDDLLEPGRSRPAVELAPVARQTGPGRYRVTPDLADWLETLPDQPTVLHIDMDYFNNRYDGDTNWESRLNLFDPPMECILEKIDDLTAALAGSGLGSRLVDIVVAYSPGFFPAEYWEEAADRLIPELERIYGR
;
A
#
# COMPACT_ATOMS: atom_id res chain seq x y z
N MET A 1 17.97 13.71 9.69
CA MET A 1 17.33 14.35 10.87
C MET A 1 18.18 14.13 12.13
N GLN A 2 17.88 14.81 13.24
CA GLN A 2 18.60 14.63 14.52
C GLN A 2 17.68 14.01 15.57
N LEU A 3 18.17 13.05 16.34
CA LEU A 3 17.48 12.45 17.49
C LEU A 3 18.33 12.56 18.76
N PRO A 4 17.71 12.78 19.93
CA PRO A 4 18.40 12.65 21.22
C PRO A 4 19.10 11.29 21.40
N ILE A 5 20.20 11.26 22.15
CA ILE A 5 21.06 10.07 22.30
C ILE A 5 20.33 8.86 22.90
N ASP A 6 19.34 9.11 23.75
CA ASP A 6 18.54 8.11 24.47
C ASP A 6 17.39 7.54 23.62
N ARG A 7 17.16 8.05 22.41
CA ARG A 7 16.11 7.53 21.50
C ARG A 7 16.45 6.21 20.84
N LEU A 8 17.73 5.92 20.66
CA LEU A 8 18.16 4.71 19.96
C LEU A 8 19.11 3.89 20.82
N PRO A 9 19.04 2.54 20.73
CA PRO A 9 20.01 1.68 21.38
C PRO A 9 21.46 2.00 20.96
N ILE A 10 22.39 1.87 21.90
CA ILE A 10 23.83 1.99 21.62
C ILE A 10 24.30 0.80 20.76
N SER A 11 23.76 -0.39 21.00
CA SER A 11 24.05 -1.59 20.20
C SER A 11 23.64 -1.39 18.74
N LYS A 12 24.55 -1.66 17.81
CA LYS A 12 24.29 -1.51 16.37
C LYS A 12 23.15 -2.42 15.89
N SER A 13 23.11 -3.67 16.34
CA SER A 13 22.08 -4.63 15.92
C SER A 13 20.69 -4.23 16.43
N SER A 14 20.58 -3.89 17.72
CA SER A 14 19.31 -3.44 18.31
C SER A 14 18.84 -2.13 17.69
N ARG A 15 19.76 -1.20 17.40
CA ARG A 15 19.42 0.05 16.71
C ARG A 15 18.94 -0.20 15.29
N HIS A 16 19.58 -1.09 14.56
CA HIS A 16 19.15 -1.47 13.22
C HIS A 16 17.75 -2.09 13.24
N ALA A 17 17.45 -2.98 14.19
CA ALA A 17 16.11 -3.56 14.35
C ALA A 17 15.04 -2.48 14.60
N VAL A 18 15.24 -1.61 15.61
CA VAL A 18 14.31 -0.51 15.91
C VAL A 18 14.07 0.40 14.69
N LEU A 19 15.13 0.74 13.96
CA LEU A 19 15.03 1.59 12.78
C LEU A 19 14.34 0.89 11.61
N ARG A 20 14.56 -0.42 11.43
CA ARG A 20 13.91 -1.22 10.38
C ARG A 20 12.42 -1.37 10.66
N ASP A 21 12.05 -1.60 11.92
CA ASP A 21 10.65 -1.70 12.34
C ASP A 21 9.94 -0.34 12.16
N TYR A 22 10.61 0.74 12.53
CA TYR A 22 10.04 2.09 12.42
C TYR A 22 10.02 2.63 10.99
N PHE A 23 11.00 2.29 10.13
CA PHE A 23 11.08 2.70 8.73
C PHE A 23 11.01 1.48 7.79
N CYS A 24 9.82 0.88 7.67
CA CYS A 24 9.61 -0.36 6.93
C CYS A 24 10.03 -0.32 5.44
N ASP A 25 10.04 0.86 4.80
CA ASP A 25 10.32 0.98 3.36
C ASP A 25 11.64 1.70 3.07
N LYS A 26 12.32 2.17 4.12
CA LYS A 26 13.58 2.90 4.00
C LYS A 26 14.68 2.17 4.76
N ASP A 27 15.87 2.19 4.20
CA ASP A 27 17.05 1.90 4.99
C ASP A 27 17.42 3.15 5.79
N ALA A 28 17.48 2.97 7.10
CA ALA A 28 17.72 4.02 8.07
C ALA A 28 19.06 3.78 8.76
N GLU A 29 19.99 4.74 8.57
CA GLU A 29 21.29 4.72 9.21
C GLU A 29 21.38 5.79 10.29
N ALA A 30 21.97 5.43 11.43
CA ALA A 30 22.16 6.31 12.57
C ALA A 30 23.65 6.42 12.92
N VAL A 31 24.19 7.63 12.83
CA VAL A 31 25.57 7.96 13.21
C VAL A 31 25.55 8.85 14.44
N LEU A 32 26.28 8.44 15.49
CA LEU A 32 26.38 9.23 16.71
C LEU A 32 27.26 10.46 16.48
N GLY A 33 26.74 11.63 16.83
CA GLY A 33 27.45 12.91 16.84
C GLY A 33 27.30 13.65 18.16
N GLY A 34 27.84 14.87 18.24
CA GLY A 34 27.85 15.65 19.49
C GLY A 34 26.47 16.09 20.02
N ALA A 35 25.44 16.08 19.15
CA ALA A 35 24.08 16.48 19.50
C ALA A 35 23.10 15.28 19.61
N GLY A 36 23.61 14.04 19.55
CA GLY A 36 22.80 12.83 19.51
C GLY A 36 22.99 12.06 18.20
N TRP A 37 21.96 11.33 17.78
CA TRP A 37 21.98 10.53 16.55
C TRP A 37 21.62 11.36 15.33
N ARG A 38 22.48 11.36 14.31
CA ARG A 38 22.13 11.83 12.98
C ARG A 38 21.56 10.66 12.18
N LEU A 39 20.29 10.78 11.79
CA LEU A 39 19.61 9.84 10.91
C LEU A 39 19.73 10.25 9.44
N SER A 40 20.03 9.26 8.60
CA SER A 40 19.95 9.29 7.14
C SER A 40 18.98 8.21 6.68
N LEU A 41 18.05 8.55 5.79
CA LEU A 41 17.08 7.63 5.20
C LEU A 41 17.35 7.51 3.70
N MET A 42 17.34 6.29 3.19
CA MET A 42 17.60 5.98 1.78
C MET A 42 16.61 4.91 1.33
N TRP A 43 16.31 4.88 0.03
CA TRP A 43 15.63 3.71 -0.53
C TRP A 43 16.57 2.50 -0.46
N PRO A 44 16.06 1.31 -0.17
CA PRO A 44 16.89 0.12 -0.18
C PRO A 44 17.45 -0.15 -1.58
N ASP A 45 18.74 -0.44 -1.65
CA ASP A 45 19.45 -0.77 -2.88
C ASP A 45 20.08 -2.17 -2.88
N GLY A 46 19.99 -2.88 -1.75
CA GLY A 46 20.54 -4.22 -1.57
C GLY A 46 19.57 -5.34 -1.96
N LEU A 47 20.09 -6.39 -2.62
CA LEU A 47 19.32 -7.59 -2.97
C LEU A 47 18.69 -8.27 -1.74
N ASP A 48 19.41 -8.29 -0.62
CA ASP A 48 18.97 -8.95 0.62
C ASP A 48 17.72 -8.30 1.24
N ARG A 49 17.39 -7.05 0.87
CA ARG A 49 16.18 -6.37 1.37
C ARG A 49 14.92 -7.03 0.82
N HIS A 50 14.93 -7.36 -0.47
CA HIS A 50 13.74 -7.79 -1.18
C HIS A 50 13.60 -9.30 -1.26
N VAL A 51 14.58 -10.08 -0.78
CA VAL A 51 14.48 -11.54 -0.60
C VAL A 51 14.34 -12.36 -1.90
N ASP A 52 13.91 -11.74 -2.99
CA ASP A 52 13.64 -12.34 -4.28
C ASP A 52 14.94 -12.52 -5.10
N PRO A 53 15.39 -13.77 -5.32
CA PRO A 53 16.61 -14.05 -6.09
C PRO A 53 16.45 -13.77 -7.59
N ARG A 54 15.23 -13.59 -8.08
CA ARG A 54 14.87 -13.32 -9.48
C ARG A 54 14.51 -11.84 -9.70
N LEU A 55 14.63 -10.98 -8.70
CA LEU A 55 14.30 -9.55 -8.81
C LEU A 55 14.92 -8.86 -10.03
N GLN A 56 16.18 -9.15 -10.34
CA GLN A 56 16.86 -8.58 -11.52
C GLN A 56 16.18 -8.94 -12.85
N GLN A 57 15.56 -10.12 -12.94
CA GLN A 57 14.76 -10.51 -14.10
C GLN A 57 13.52 -9.62 -14.24
N GLY A 58 12.80 -9.40 -13.13
CA GLY A 58 11.62 -8.51 -13.11
C GLY A 58 11.97 -7.06 -13.43
N LEU A 59 13.08 -6.54 -12.89
CA LEU A 59 13.54 -5.17 -13.21
C LEU A 59 13.95 -5.04 -14.69
N ALA A 60 14.58 -6.07 -15.26
CA ALA A 60 14.93 -6.08 -16.68
C ALA A 60 13.69 -6.07 -17.59
N TRP A 61 12.63 -6.79 -17.20
CA TRP A 61 11.34 -6.74 -17.89
C TRP A 61 10.67 -5.37 -17.76
N TRP A 62 10.65 -4.80 -16.55
CA TRP A 62 10.07 -3.49 -16.29
C TRP A 62 10.67 -2.39 -17.20
N GLY A 63 11.98 -2.47 -17.44
CA GLY A 63 12.70 -1.58 -18.35
C GLY A 63 12.92 -0.17 -17.79
N GLY A 64 13.13 0.81 -18.66
CA GLY A 64 13.18 2.24 -18.29
C GLY A 64 14.32 2.65 -17.34
N ASP A 65 15.51 2.07 -17.48
CA ASP A 65 16.67 2.27 -16.59
C ASP A 65 16.36 1.98 -15.10
N VAL A 66 15.32 1.20 -14.83
CA VAL A 66 14.96 0.81 -13.46
C VAL A 66 15.96 -0.20 -12.92
N THR A 67 16.48 0.11 -11.75
CA THR A 67 17.51 -0.65 -11.03
C THR A 67 17.13 -0.71 -9.54
N LEU A 68 17.84 -1.49 -8.72
CA LEU A 68 17.55 -1.57 -7.28
C LEU A 68 17.46 -0.19 -6.60
N PRO A 69 18.39 0.77 -6.84
CA PRO A 69 18.28 2.10 -6.23
C PRO A 69 17.10 2.95 -6.72
N THR A 70 16.54 2.67 -7.91
CA THR A 70 15.51 3.51 -8.54
C THR A 70 14.11 2.88 -8.53
N MET A 71 14.00 1.58 -8.30
CA MET A 71 12.74 0.84 -8.36
C MET A 71 11.68 1.35 -7.39
N ALA A 72 12.07 1.88 -6.24
CA ALA A 72 11.13 2.45 -5.27
C ALA A 72 10.35 3.65 -5.81
N THR A 73 10.80 4.26 -6.91
CA THR A 73 10.11 5.36 -7.60
C THR A 73 9.51 4.93 -8.93
N ALA A 74 9.73 3.69 -9.35
CA ALA A 74 9.32 3.20 -10.66
C ALA A 74 7.81 3.04 -10.73
N ARG A 75 7.23 3.75 -11.71
CA ARG A 75 5.81 3.74 -12.02
C ARG A 75 5.61 4.00 -13.50
N THR A 76 4.63 3.36 -14.10
CA THR A 76 4.21 3.58 -15.48
C THR A 76 2.70 3.71 -15.52
N ARG A 77 2.20 4.69 -16.25
CA ARG A 77 0.75 4.88 -16.42
C ARG A 77 0.38 4.60 -17.87
N LYS A 78 -0.63 3.76 -18.06
CA LYS A 78 -1.26 3.49 -19.36
C LYS A 78 -2.76 3.63 -19.22
N GLY A 79 -3.31 4.69 -19.82
CA GLY A 79 -4.70 5.07 -19.59
C GLY A 79 -4.95 5.32 -18.10
N HIS A 80 -5.91 4.59 -17.52
CA HIS A 80 -6.31 4.69 -16.12
C HIS A 80 -5.60 3.68 -15.21
N VAL A 81 -4.70 2.86 -15.76
CA VAL A 81 -3.94 1.88 -14.99
C VAL A 81 -2.56 2.46 -14.68
N LEU A 82 -2.29 2.67 -13.40
CA LEU A 82 -0.96 2.90 -12.87
C LEU A 82 -0.35 1.57 -12.45
N SER A 83 0.72 1.15 -13.11
CA SER A 83 1.58 0.09 -12.60
C SER A 83 2.68 0.72 -11.76
N ALA A 84 2.89 0.24 -10.55
CA ALA A 84 3.95 0.70 -9.65
C ALA A 84 4.70 -0.49 -9.04
N LEU A 85 5.99 -0.32 -8.78
CA LEU A 85 6.72 -1.34 -8.01
C LEU A 85 6.43 -1.20 -6.51
N TYR A 86 6.24 0.01 -5.98
CA TYR A 86 5.94 0.22 -4.56
C TYR A 86 4.51 0.70 -4.39
N ASP A 87 3.79 0.06 -3.48
CA ASP A 87 2.36 0.32 -3.29
C ASP A 87 2.05 1.69 -2.66
N SER A 88 3.04 2.33 -2.02
CA SER A 88 2.90 3.71 -1.52
C SER A 88 2.40 4.69 -2.60
N TRP A 89 2.70 4.42 -3.89
CA TRP A 89 2.28 5.24 -5.02
C TRP A 89 0.77 5.15 -5.33
N THR A 90 0.05 4.18 -4.77
CA THR A 90 -1.42 4.10 -4.84
C THR A 90 -2.05 5.38 -4.28
N LEU A 91 -1.58 5.86 -3.12
CA LEU A 91 -2.09 7.11 -2.54
C LEU A 91 -1.78 8.33 -3.41
N GLN A 92 -0.62 8.36 -4.07
CA GLN A 92 -0.26 9.45 -4.97
C GLN A 92 -1.18 9.49 -6.20
N SER A 93 -1.47 8.32 -6.79
CA SER A 93 -2.44 8.17 -7.88
C SER A 93 -3.82 8.70 -7.50
N TRP A 94 -4.30 8.30 -6.32
CA TRP A 94 -5.60 8.74 -5.82
C TRP A 94 -5.62 10.23 -5.48
N SER A 95 -4.53 10.77 -4.95
CA SER A 95 -4.38 12.21 -4.72
C SER A 95 -4.45 13.00 -6.04
N GLU A 96 -3.83 12.52 -7.13
CA GLU A 96 -3.95 13.12 -8.46
C GLU A 96 -5.42 13.15 -8.92
N TRP A 97 -6.15 12.05 -8.73
CA TRP A 97 -7.58 11.99 -9.05
C TRP A 97 -8.42 12.94 -8.18
N VAL A 98 -8.17 12.99 -6.87
CA VAL A 98 -8.87 13.89 -5.94
C VAL A 98 -8.65 15.35 -6.37
N HIS A 99 -7.41 15.72 -6.63
CA HIS A 99 -7.05 17.06 -7.10
C HIS A 99 -7.73 17.41 -8.44
N ALA A 100 -7.74 16.48 -9.39
CA ALA A 100 -8.29 16.71 -10.72
C ALA A 100 -9.82 16.74 -10.75
N SER A 101 -10.49 15.92 -9.93
CA SER A 101 -11.95 15.83 -9.85
C SER A 101 -12.57 16.91 -8.98
N GLY A 102 -11.84 17.40 -7.98
CA GLY A 102 -12.36 18.32 -6.97
C GLY A 102 -13.40 17.68 -6.06
N ILE A 103 -13.38 16.35 -5.94
CA ILE A 103 -14.28 15.60 -5.05
C ILE A 103 -14.09 16.05 -3.59
N CYS A 104 -15.20 16.21 -2.88
CA CYS A 104 -15.17 16.69 -1.50
C CYS A 104 -15.00 15.54 -0.48
N PRO A 105 -14.37 15.79 0.69
CA PRO A 105 -14.24 14.82 1.79
C PRO A 105 -15.52 14.11 2.27
N ASP A 106 -16.68 14.74 2.08
CA ASP A 106 -17.99 14.21 2.47
C ASP A 106 -18.60 13.27 1.41
N GLU A 107 -18.02 13.21 0.21
CA GLU A 107 -18.47 12.30 -0.84
C GLU A 107 -18.02 10.86 -0.56
N HIS A 108 -18.83 9.90 -1.01
CA HIS A 108 -18.58 8.49 -0.77
C HIS A 108 -17.69 7.91 -1.87
N VAL A 109 -16.54 7.38 -1.48
CA VAL A 109 -15.62 6.66 -2.39
C VAL A 109 -15.67 5.18 -2.04
N LEU A 110 -15.86 4.34 -3.05
CA LEU A 110 -15.68 2.89 -2.89
C LEU A 110 -14.23 2.54 -3.23
N ILE A 111 -13.58 1.81 -2.33
CA ILE A 111 -12.24 1.29 -2.51
C ILE A 111 -12.35 -0.22 -2.65
N LEU A 112 -12.12 -0.70 -3.86
CA LEU A 112 -11.94 -2.13 -4.13
C LEU A 112 -10.46 -2.44 -3.97
N HIS A 113 -10.11 -3.13 -2.89
CA HIS A 113 -8.73 -3.43 -2.47
C HIS A 113 -8.46 -4.93 -2.69
N VAL A 114 -7.64 -5.30 -3.66
CA VAL A 114 -7.25 -6.70 -3.91
C VAL A 114 -5.84 -6.88 -3.36
N ASP A 115 -5.72 -7.47 -2.18
CA ASP A 115 -4.46 -7.41 -1.41
C ASP A 115 -4.41 -8.49 -0.33
N ASP A 116 -3.22 -9.03 -0.07
CA ASP A 116 -2.97 -9.95 1.05
C ASP A 116 -2.76 -9.21 2.40
N HIS A 117 -2.72 -7.87 2.38
CA HIS A 117 -2.50 -6.95 3.50
C HIS A 117 -3.61 -5.89 3.60
N ARG A 118 -3.71 -5.23 4.75
CA ARG A 118 -4.78 -4.23 5.01
C ARG A 118 -4.36 -2.82 4.67
N ASP A 119 -3.06 -2.53 4.75
CA ASP A 119 -2.43 -1.23 4.48
C ASP A 119 -2.94 -0.06 5.34
N LEU A 120 -3.46 -0.43 6.51
CA LEU A 120 -4.00 0.47 7.54
C LEU A 120 -2.97 0.81 8.63
N ALA A 121 -1.66 0.59 8.43
CA ALA A 121 -0.69 1.00 9.42
C ALA A 121 -0.72 2.53 9.59
N SER A 122 -0.35 3.00 10.78
CA SER A 122 -0.27 4.43 11.07
C SER A 122 0.94 5.04 10.35
N PRO A 123 0.76 5.98 9.41
CA PRO A 123 1.87 6.64 8.75
C PRO A 123 2.63 7.54 9.73
N ARG A 124 3.86 7.88 9.38
CA ARG A 124 4.76 8.74 10.15
C ARG A 124 4.45 10.21 9.86
N LEU A 125 3.18 10.59 10.00
CA LEU A 125 2.68 11.95 9.89
C LEU A 125 2.20 12.43 11.25
N PHE A 126 2.57 13.64 11.66
CA PHE A 126 2.15 14.22 12.93
C PHE A 126 0.99 15.17 12.76
N GLU A 127 0.00 15.06 13.64
CA GLU A 127 -1.08 16.03 13.72
C GLU A 127 -0.58 17.36 14.29
N GLU A 128 -0.67 18.42 13.50
CA GLU A 128 -0.33 19.78 13.88
C GLU A 128 -1.41 20.75 13.36
N ASN A 129 -2.16 21.37 14.28
CA ASN A 129 -3.23 22.34 13.97
C ASN A 129 -4.28 21.82 12.96
N GLY A 130 -4.67 20.55 13.07
CA GLY A 130 -5.64 19.92 12.17
C GLY A 130 -5.11 19.56 10.78
N ARG A 131 -3.79 19.63 10.58
CA ARG A 131 -3.10 19.19 9.36
C ARG A 131 -2.07 18.13 9.70
N TRP A 132 -1.62 17.40 8.68
CA TRP A 132 -0.55 16.43 8.83
C TRP A 132 0.79 17.00 8.41
N LYS A 133 1.79 16.82 9.27
CA LYS A 133 3.16 17.21 9.00
C LYS A 133 4.04 15.99 8.92
N ASP A 134 4.82 15.92 7.86
CA ASP A 134 5.94 15.00 7.74
C ASP A 134 7.08 15.48 8.67
N PRO A 135 7.43 14.73 9.73
CA PRO A 135 8.50 15.11 10.66
C PRO A 135 9.91 14.93 10.07
N ILE A 136 10.04 14.24 8.94
CA ILE A 136 11.30 13.97 8.25
C ILE A 136 11.71 15.20 7.43
N THR A 137 10.77 15.77 6.67
CA THR A 137 11.00 16.96 5.83
C THR A 137 10.58 18.27 6.51
N GLY A 138 9.66 18.20 7.47
CA GLY A 138 9.03 19.36 8.11
C GLY A 138 7.87 19.96 7.30
N SER A 139 7.57 19.42 6.12
CA SER A 139 6.49 19.87 5.23
C SER A 139 5.14 19.31 5.66
N PHE A 140 4.07 20.02 5.29
CA PHE A 140 2.71 19.49 5.45
C PHE A 140 2.38 18.53 4.31
N CYS A 141 1.58 17.51 4.60
CA CYS A 141 1.01 16.55 3.66
C CYS A 141 -0.50 16.77 3.59
N ASP A 142 -1.03 16.86 2.37
CA ASP A 142 -2.43 17.12 2.08
C ASP A 142 -2.85 16.29 0.86
N LEU A 143 -3.97 15.56 0.96
CA LEU A 143 -4.44 14.69 -0.13
C LEU A 143 -4.91 15.47 -1.36
N GLU A 144 -5.27 16.74 -1.20
CA GLU A 144 -5.64 17.62 -2.31
C GLU A 144 -4.41 18.21 -3.03
N ASP A 145 -3.20 18.01 -2.48
CA ASP A 145 -1.92 18.41 -3.07
C ASP A 145 -1.04 17.18 -3.37
N PRO A 146 -1.10 16.63 -4.60
CA PRO A 146 -0.32 15.46 -5.00
C PRO A 146 1.20 15.63 -4.84
N GLY A 147 1.70 16.87 -4.92
CA GLY A 147 3.10 17.16 -4.70
C GLY A 147 3.52 16.93 -3.24
N SER A 148 2.64 17.27 -2.30
CA SER A 148 2.87 17.04 -0.88
C SER A 148 2.83 15.55 -0.51
N VAL A 149 1.90 14.78 -1.12
CA VAL A 149 1.82 13.32 -0.96
C VAL A 149 3.07 12.64 -1.52
N THR A 150 3.52 13.06 -2.70
CA THR A 150 4.78 12.59 -3.29
C THR A 150 5.96 12.82 -2.35
N ALA A 151 6.09 14.03 -1.79
CA ALA A 151 7.17 14.35 -0.86
C ALA A 151 7.12 13.49 0.42
N ALA A 152 5.93 13.19 0.95
CA ALA A 152 5.75 12.34 2.13
C ALA A 152 6.07 10.86 1.86
N ILE A 153 5.78 10.35 0.66
CA ILE A 153 6.19 9.00 0.23
C ILE A 153 7.71 8.96 0.06
N GLU A 154 8.27 9.94 -0.64
CA GLU A 154 9.71 10.01 -0.90
C GLU A 154 10.55 10.16 0.37
N SER A 155 10.04 10.84 1.40
CA SER A 155 10.71 10.94 2.68
C SER A 155 10.62 9.65 3.51
N GLY A 156 9.62 8.79 3.24
CA GLY A 156 9.28 7.61 4.03
C GLY A 156 8.27 7.89 5.14
N ALA A 157 7.66 9.08 5.18
CA ALA A 157 6.59 9.40 6.10
C ALA A 157 5.32 8.56 5.81
N ILE A 158 5.04 8.32 4.53
CA ILE A 158 4.01 7.39 4.07
C ILE A 158 4.71 6.20 3.41
N GLY A 159 4.36 5.00 3.86
CA GLY A 159 4.87 3.75 3.31
C GLY A 159 3.77 2.83 2.78
N MET A 160 4.17 1.73 2.13
CA MET A 160 3.30 0.77 1.46
C MET A 160 2.24 0.23 2.43
N GLY A 161 2.63 -0.23 3.63
CA GLY A 161 1.65 -0.72 4.61
C GLY A 161 0.77 0.35 5.27
N SER A 162 0.84 1.62 4.88
CA SER A 162 0.16 2.75 5.56
C SER A 162 -0.58 3.71 4.62
N PHE A 163 -0.54 3.49 3.31
CA PHE A 163 -1.04 4.47 2.33
C PHE A 163 -2.56 4.69 2.44
N LEU A 164 -3.31 3.67 2.87
CA LEU A 164 -4.77 3.73 2.96
C LEU A 164 -5.24 4.58 4.16
N THR A 165 -4.45 4.63 5.24
CA THR A 165 -4.77 5.41 6.45
C THR A 165 -4.99 6.90 6.17
N PRO A 166 -4.06 7.64 5.52
CA PRO A 166 -4.31 9.03 5.11
C PRO A 166 -5.60 9.18 4.31
N PHE A 167 -5.83 8.31 3.33
CA PHE A 167 -7.01 8.39 2.46
C PHE A 167 -8.31 8.28 3.25
N LEU A 168 -8.42 7.32 4.17
CA LEU A 168 -9.61 7.13 5.03
C LEU A 168 -9.86 8.29 6.00
N HIS A 169 -8.80 8.95 6.46
CA HIS A 169 -8.97 10.17 7.26
C HIS A 169 -9.45 11.37 6.41
N GLY A 170 -9.06 11.43 5.14
CA GLY A 170 -9.51 12.43 4.18
C GLY A 170 -10.93 12.20 3.68
N PHE A 171 -11.33 10.94 3.46
CA PHE A 171 -12.65 10.53 3.00
C PHE A 171 -13.30 9.64 4.05
N ARG A 172 -13.86 10.25 5.10
CA ARG A 172 -14.32 9.54 6.31
C ARG A 172 -15.48 8.58 6.08
N GLN A 173 -16.21 8.76 4.99
CA GLN A 173 -17.32 7.91 4.57
C GLN A 173 -16.91 6.90 3.50
N ALA A 174 -15.62 6.80 3.17
CA ALA A 174 -15.14 5.79 2.24
C ALA A 174 -15.51 4.39 2.72
N GLU A 175 -15.86 3.54 1.76
CA GLU A 175 -16.12 2.12 1.96
C GLU A 175 -14.92 1.35 1.41
N VAL A 176 -14.38 0.42 2.20
CA VAL A 176 -13.32 -0.47 1.74
C VAL A 176 -13.87 -1.88 1.62
N ARG A 177 -13.61 -2.51 0.48
CA ARG A 177 -13.83 -3.93 0.29
C ARG A 177 -12.52 -4.57 -0.09
N GLN A 178 -11.94 -5.28 0.85
CA GLN A 178 -10.74 -6.07 0.66
C GLN A 178 -11.10 -7.48 0.18
N LEU A 179 -10.58 -7.86 -0.98
CA LEU A 179 -10.46 -9.25 -1.40
C LEU A 179 -9.11 -9.79 -0.95
N CYS A 180 -9.14 -10.75 -0.03
CA CYS A 180 -7.96 -11.35 0.60
C CYS A 180 -8.21 -12.84 0.82
N GLN A 181 -7.17 -13.66 0.80
CA GLN A 181 -7.32 -15.12 0.68
C GLN A 181 -6.84 -15.89 1.92
N PRO A 182 -7.14 -17.19 2.00
CA PRO A 182 -6.51 -18.09 2.95
C PRO A 182 -4.97 -18.13 2.76
N PRO A 183 -4.18 -18.20 3.85
CA PRO A 183 -4.61 -18.48 5.22
C PRO A 183 -5.04 -17.24 6.02
N LYS A 184 -4.82 -16.02 5.51
CA LYS A 184 -5.07 -14.77 6.26
C LYS A 184 -6.55 -14.52 6.49
N VAL A 185 -7.39 -14.84 5.50
CA VAL A 185 -8.84 -14.63 5.55
C VAL A 185 -9.57 -15.89 5.14
N LEU A 186 -10.38 -16.44 6.06
CA LEU A 186 -11.12 -17.68 5.85
C LEU A 186 -12.63 -17.47 5.62
N SER A 187 -13.13 -16.28 5.93
CA SER A 187 -14.55 -15.95 5.80
C SER A 187 -14.76 -14.44 5.78
N THR A 188 -15.87 -14.01 5.19
CA THR A 188 -16.31 -12.62 5.13
C THR A 188 -16.53 -12.02 6.50
N GLN A 189 -15.90 -10.89 6.77
CA GLN A 189 -16.00 -10.13 8.00
C GLN A 189 -16.17 -8.64 7.69
N ASP A 190 -17.06 -8.00 8.43
CA ASP A 190 -17.38 -6.58 8.26
C ASP A 190 -17.06 -5.80 9.55
N PHE A 191 -16.56 -4.58 9.36
CA PHE A 191 -16.10 -3.70 10.42
C PHE A 191 -16.63 -2.27 10.19
N ALA A 192 -16.81 -1.53 11.29
CA ALA A 192 -16.83 -0.08 11.25
C ALA A 192 -15.39 0.44 11.20
N ILE A 193 -15.14 1.43 10.35
CA ILE A 193 -13.88 2.15 10.30
C ILE A 193 -13.90 3.21 11.41
N GLU A 194 -12.97 3.09 12.36
CA GLU A 194 -12.78 4.07 13.42
C GLU A 194 -11.49 4.86 13.19
N LEU A 195 -11.62 6.16 12.93
CA LEU A 195 -10.47 7.05 12.77
C LEU A 195 -9.87 7.34 14.14
N ALA A 196 -8.68 6.82 14.38
CA ALA A 196 -7.98 6.86 15.65
C ALA A 196 -6.67 7.65 15.54
N THR A 197 -5.96 7.74 16.67
CA THR A 197 -4.59 8.25 16.68
C THR A 197 -3.66 7.30 17.43
N GLN A 198 -2.46 7.11 16.90
CA GLN A 198 -1.39 6.37 17.55
C GLN A 198 -0.33 7.35 18.06
N ARG A 199 0.24 7.05 19.24
CA ARG A 199 1.37 7.83 19.76
C ARG A 199 2.65 7.39 19.06
N ASP A 200 3.38 8.35 18.54
CA ASP A 200 4.74 8.11 18.05
C ASP A 200 5.63 7.64 19.21
N ASP A 201 6.58 6.78 18.91
CA ASP A 201 7.47 6.13 19.87
C ASP A 201 8.96 6.37 19.59
N LEU A 202 9.31 6.97 18.45
CA LEU A 202 10.70 7.16 18.05
C LEU A 202 11.09 8.61 17.75
N LEU A 203 10.47 9.24 16.74
CA LEU A 203 10.88 10.54 16.23
C LEU A 203 10.53 11.68 17.20
N GLU A 204 9.27 11.72 17.63
CA GLU A 204 8.79 12.61 18.69
C GLU A 204 7.81 11.87 19.60
N PRO A 205 8.32 11.12 20.60
CA PRO A 205 7.48 10.29 21.44
C PRO A 205 6.31 11.03 22.09
N GLY A 206 5.12 10.45 21.94
CA GLY A 206 3.85 11.03 22.43
C GLY A 206 3.13 11.94 21.43
N ARG A 207 3.75 12.33 20.31
CA ARG A 207 3.03 13.02 19.22
C ARG A 207 1.95 12.11 18.63
N SER A 208 0.80 12.69 18.30
CA SER A 208 -0.28 11.96 17.65
C SER A 208 0.02 11.77 16.17
N ARG A 209 -0.20 10.55 15.68
CA ARG A 209 -0.21 10.17 14.26
C ARG A 209 -1.60 9.65 13.89
N PRO A 210 -2.08 9.83 12.65
CA PRO A 210 -3.34 9.23 12.25
C PRO A 210 -3.22 7.71 12.27
N ALA A 211 -4.30 7.04 12.67
CA ALA A 211 -4.43 5.59 12.69
C ALA A 211 -5.86 5.18 12.32
N VAL A 212 -6.05 3.91 11.96
CA VAL A 212 -7.38 3.33 11.73
C VAL A 212 -7.51 2.09 12.60
N GLU A 213 -8.64 2.01 13.31
CA GLU A 213 -9.08 0.82 14.02
C GLU A 213 -10.30 0.23 13.31
N LEU A 214 -10.42 -1.10 13.34
CA LEU A 214 -11.54 -1.82 12.74
C LEU A 214 -12.37 -2.48 13.84
N ALA A 215 -13.55 -1.93 14.11
CA ALA A 215 -14.47 -2.46 15.11
C ALA A 215 -15.45 -3.46 14.45
N PRO A 216 -15.48 -4.74 14.86
CA PRO A 216 -16.38 -5.73 14.25
C PRO A 216 -17.85 -5.31 14.32
N VAL A 217 -18.58 -5.51 13.24
CA VAL A 217 -20.03 -5.25 13.17
C VAL A 217 -20.78 -6.43 12.57
N ALA A 218 -22.11 -6.39 12.64
CA ALA A 218 -22.94 -7.31 11.88
C ALA A 218 -22.70 -7.10 10.37
N ARG A 219 -22.87 -8.17 9.58
CA ARG A 219 -22.63 -8.16 8.13
C ARG A 219 -23.40 -7.03 7.45
N GLN A 220 -22.67 -6.01 7.00
CA GLN A 220 -23.16 -4.79 6.39
C GLN A 220 -22.04 -4.09 5.60
N THR A 221 -22.34 -3.76 4.35
CA THR A 221 -21.55 -2.84 3.50
C THR A 221 -22.06 -1.40 3.60
N GLY A 222 -21.32 -0.45 3.03
CA GLY A 222 -21.71 0.95 2.92
C GLY A 222 -20.69 1.95 3.49
N PRO A 223 -21.09 3.21 3.61
CA PRO A 223 -20.22 4.30 4.04
C PRO A 223 -19.57 4.04 5.41
N GLY A 224 -18.26 4.29 5.51
CA GLY A 224 -17.48 4.07 6.73
C GLY A 224 -17.38 2.59 7.15
N ARG A 225 -17.61 1.66 6.21
CA ARG A 225 -17.45 0.21 6.43
C ARG A 225 -16.20 -0.33 5.77
N TYR A 226 -15.65 -1.35 6.42
CA TYR A 226 -14.57 -2.16 5.89
C TYR A 226 -15.04 -3.60 5.84
N ARG A 227 -15.06 -4.19 4.64
CA ARG A 227 -15.26 -5.62 4.44
C ARG A 227 -13.94 -6.26 4.09
N VAL A 228 -13.66 -7.43 4.66
CA VAL A 228 -12.63 -8.34 4.16
C VAL A 228 -13.26 -9.68 3.86
N THR A 229 -12.97 -10.24 2.68
CA THR A 229 -13.60 -11.47 2.21
C THR A 229 -12.66 -12.27 1.30
N PRO A 230 -12.70 -13.62 1.33
CA PRO A 230 -12.07 -14.47 0.33
C PRO A 230 -12.97 -14.77 -0.87
N ASP A 231 -14.22 -14.28 -0.85
CA ASP A 231 -15.25 -14.57 -1.84
C ASP A 231 -15.50 -13.36 -2.75
N LEU A 232 -15.35 -13.57 -4.07
CA LEU A 232 -15.54 -12.55 -5.11
C LEU A 232 -16.98 -12.02 -5.19
N ALA A 233 -17.98 -12.86 -4.91
CA ALA A 233 -19.38 -12.43 -4.97
C ALA A 233 -19.72 -11.53 -3.76
N ASP A 234 -19.23 -11.87 -2.57
CA ASP A 234 -19.33 -11.03 -1.38
C ASP A 234 -18.57 -9.71 -1.54
N TRP A 235 -17.43 -9.73 -2.25
CA TRP A 235 -16.62 -8.56 -2.53
C TRP A 235 -17.36 -7.56 -3.43
N LEU A 236 -18.07 -8.06 -4.45
CA LEU A 236 -18.83 -7.25 -5.41
C LEU A 236 -20.32 -7.14 -5.06
N GLU A 237 -20.73 -7.54 -3.85
CA GLU A 237 -22.13 -7.54 -3.40
C GLU A 237 -22.70 -6.12 -3.39
N THR A 238 -23.74 -5.84 -4.17
CA THR A 238 -24.47 -4.55 -4.13
C THR A 238 -23.54 -3.34 -4.25
N LEU A 239 -22.90 -3.19 -5.41
CA LEU A 239 -22.01 -2.05 -5.68
C LEU A 239 -22.78 -0.72 -5.70
N PRO A 240 -22.42 0.27 -4.87
CA PRO A 240 -23.05 1.59 -4.87
C PRO A 240 -22.77 2.38 -6.16
N ASP A 241 -23.66 3.32 -6.48
CA ASP A 241 -23.48 4.26 -7.59
C ASP A 241 -22.63 5.46 -7.15
N GLN A 242 -21.31 5.24 -7.00
CA GLN A 242 -20.36 6.24 -6.53
C GLN A 242 -18.98 6.04 -7.19
N PRO A 243 -18.09 7.06 -7.16
CA PRO A 243 -16.72 6.90 -7.63
C PRO A 243 -16.03 5.71 -6.97
N THR A 244 -15.41 4.87 -7.79
CA THR A 244 -14.72 3.66 -7.32
C THR A 244 -13.27 3.69 -7.77
N VAL A 245 -12.36 3.54 -6.81
CA VAL A 245 -10.95 3.27 -7.09
C VAL A 245 -10.69 1.78 -6.92
N LEU A 246 -9.87 1.22 -7.80
CA LEU A 246 -9.43 -0.17 -7.74
C LEU A 246 -7.94 -0.21 -7.44
N HIS A 247 -7.58 -0.88 -6.35
CA HIS A 247 -6.21 -1.21 -6.03
C HIS A 247 -6.02 -2.73 -6.12
N ILE A 248 -4.91 -3.15 -6.73
CA ILE A 248 -4.48 -4.54 -6.81
C ILE A 248 -3.00 -4.61 -6.41
N ASP A 249 -2.70 -5.12 -5.23
CA ASP A 249 -1.37 -5.65 -4.93
C ASP A 249 -1.28 -7.06 -5.50
N MET A 250 -0.22 -7.31 -6.27
CA MET A 250 0.02 -8.60 -6.89
C MET A 250 0.33 -9.70 -5.87
N ASP A 251 0.67 -9.34 -4.63
CA ASP A 251 0.86 -10.30 -3.54
C ASP A 251 -0.42 -11.10 -3.19
N TYR A 252 -1.60 -10.57 -3.54
CA TYR A 252 -2.85 -11.31 -3.50
C TYR A 252 -2.85 -12.55 -4.42
N PHE A 253 -2.06 -12.57 -5.48
CA PHE A 253 -1.98 -13.76 -6.35
C PHE A 253 -0.88 -14.72 -5.92
N ASN A 254 0.22 -14.22 -5.37
CA ASN A 254 1.29 -15.03 -4.79
C ASN A 254 2.09 -14.18 -3.78
N ASN A 255 2.21 -14.66 -2.55
CA ASN A 255 2.96 -13.99 -1.49
C ASN A 255 4.05 -14.92 -0.92
N ARG A 256 4.84 -15.51 -1.83
CA ARG A 256 5.91 -16.47 -1.51
C ARG A 256 6.90 -15.89 -0.52
N TYR A 257 7.20 -14.60 -0.61
CA TYR A 257 8.25 -13.99 0.21
C TYR A 257 7.71 -13.31 1.46
N ASP A 258 6.58 -12.59 1.37
CA ASP A 258 5.95 -11.86 2.50
C ASP A 258 6.94 -10.98 3.29
N GLY A 259 7.93 -10.43 2.58
CA GLY A 259 9.02 -9.65 3.18
C GLY A 259 9.97 -10.41 4.11
N ASP A 260 9.91 -11.75 4.18
CA ASP A 260 10.67 -12.58 5.12
C ASP A 260 11.80 -13.37 4.44
N THR A 261 13.05 -13.08 4.83
CA THR A 261 14.24 -13.83 4.38
C THR A 261 14.21 -15.34 4.69
N ASN A 262 13.40 -15.78 5.66
CA ASN A 262 13.26 -17.19 6.05
C ASN A 262 12.01 -17.86 5.46
N TRP A 263 11.46 -17.30 4.38
CA TRP A 263 10.19 -17.72 3.78
C TRP A 263 10.11 -19.22 3.47
N GLU A 264 11.22 -19.86 3.11
CA GLU A 264 11.29 -21.31 2.80
C GLU A 264 10.87 -22.20 3.99
N SER A 265 11.00 -21.69 5.22
CA SER A 265 10.68 -22.42 6.45
C SER A 265 9.25 -22.20 6.96
N ARG A 266 8.44 -21.37 6.27
CA ARG A 266 7.10 -21.01 6.71
C ARG A 266 6.12 -22.17 6.50
N LEU A 267 5.33 -22.46 7.54
CA LEU A 267 4.38 -23.58 7.53
C LEU A 267 3.23 -23.38 6.52
N ASN A 268 2.78 -22.14 6.33
CA ASN A 268 1.67 -21.79 5.46
C ASN A 268 2.17 -20.88 4.33
N LEU A 269 3.13 -21.37 3.55
CA LEU A 269 3.65 -20.67 2.38
C LEU A 269 2.55 -20.52 1.33
N PHE A 270 2.30 -19.28 0.90
CA PHE A 270 1.39 -19.00 -0.21
C PHE A 270 2.19 -18.80 -1.50
N ASP A 271 2.49 -19.92 -2.18
CA ASP A 271 3.28 -19.97 -3.39
C ASP A 271 2.61 -20.84 -4.47
N PRO A 272 1.46 -20.40 -5.03
CA PRO A 272 0.81 -21.12 -6.11
C PRO A 272 1.65 -21.07 -7.39
N PRO A 273 1.56 -22.10 -8.25
CA PRO A 273 2.19 -22.08 -9.57
C PRO A 273 1.54 -21.00 -10.47
N MET A 274 2.27 -20.57 -11.50
CA MET A 274 1.81 -19.55 -12.46
C MET A 274 0.43 -19.84 -13.05
N GLU A 275 0.13 -21.08 -13.39
CA GLU A 275 -1.18 -21.46 -13.95
C GLU A 275 -2.34 -21.06 -13.04
N CYS A 276 -2.22 -21.30 -11.73
CA CYS A 276 -3.21 -20.89 -10.75
C CYS A 276 -3.27 -19.37 -10.56
N ILE A 277 -2.13 -18.67 -10.70
CA ILE A 277 -2.08 -17.19 -10.68
C ILE A 277 -2.90 -16.63 -11.85
N LEU A 278 -2.68 -17.14 -13.06
CA LEU A 278 -3.38 -16.69 -14.25
C LEU A 278 -4.88 -17.00 -14.21
N GLU A 279 -5.27 -18.20 -13.76
CA GLU A 279 -6.69 -18.56 -13.54
C GLU A 279 -7.35 -17.61 -12.55
N LYS A 280 -6.64 -17.22 -11.49
CA LYS A 280 -7.18 -16.30 -10.49
C LYS A 280 -7.29 -14.86 -10.99
N ILE A 281 -6.37 -14.42 -11.85
CA ILE A 281 -6.48 -13.16 -12.60
C ILE A 281 -7.70 -13.18 -13.52
N ASP A 282 -7.97 -14.32 -14.16
CA ASP A 282 -9.15 -14.49 -15.01
C ASP A 282 -10.46 -14.40 -14.23
N ASP A 283 -10.54 -15.09 -13.09
CA ASP A 283 -11.72 -15.05 -12.24
C ASP A 283 -11.99 -13.62 -11.74
N LEU A 284 -10.94 -12.90 -11.30
CA LEU A 284 -11.04 -11.51 -10.87
C LEU A 284 -11.53 -10.60 -12.00
N THR A 285 -10.88 -10.65 -13.16
CA THR A 285 -11.20 -9.76 -14.29
C THR A 285 -12.57 -10.07 -14.90
N ALA A 286 -12.97 -11.35 -14.95
CA ALA A 286 -14.31 -11.76 -15.36
C ALA A 286 -15.38 -11.24 -14.39
N ALA A 287 -15.14 -11.33 -13.07
CA ALA A 287 -16.05 -10.82 -12.05
C ALA A 287 -16.20 -9.29 -12.16
N LEU A 288 -15.09 -8.56 -12.30
CA LEU A 288 -15.11 -7.11 -12.51
C LEU A 288 -15.85 -6.73 -13.80
N ALA A 289 -15.59 -7.41 -14.91
CA ALA A 289 -16.27 -7.16 -16.18
C ALA A 289 -17.79 -7.43 -16.11
N GLY A 290 -18.20 -8.44 -15.33
CA GLY A 290 -19.62 -8.78 -15.12
C GLY A 290 -20.36 -7.86 -14.14
N SER A 291 -19.63 -7.06 -13.35
CA SER A 291 -20.19 -6.23 -12.28
C SER A 291 -20.82 -4.91 -12.73
N GLY A 292 -20.54 -4.47 -13.98
CA GLY A 292 -20.96 -3.16 -14.48
C GLY A 292 -20.29 -1.98 -13.77
N LEU A 293 -19.09 -2.17 -13.22
CA LEU A 293 -18.33 -1.12 -12.53
C LEU A 293 -17.60 -0.15 -13.48
N GLY A 294 -17.46 -0.51 -14.78
CA GLY A 294 -16.63 0.21 -15.77
C GLY A 294 -16.76 1.74 -15.72
N SER A 295 -17.99 2.25 -15.86
CA SER A 295 -18.27 3.70 -15.84
C SER A 295 -18.04 4.42 -14.50
N ARG A 296 -17.87 3.67 -13.40
CA ARG A 296 -17.63 4.19 -12.05
C ARG A 296 -16.18 4.07 -11.61
N LEU A 297 -15.37 3.27 -12.31
CA LEU A 297 -13.94 3.17 -12.07
C LEU A 297 -13.27 4.49 -12.47
N VAL A 298 -12.66 5.18 -11.51
CA VAL A 298 -12.02 6.48 -11.75
C VAL A 298 -10.50 6.38 -11.85
N ASP A 299 -9.91 5.39 -11.16
CA ASP A 299 -8.48 5.11 -11.18
C ASP A 299 -8.24 3.63 -10.82
N ILE A 300 -7.19 3.04 -11.41
CA ILE A 300 -6.78 1.67 -11.17
C ILE A 300 -5.28 1.67 -10.88
N VAL A 301 -4.87 1.07 -9.76
CA VAL A 301 -3.46 0.90 -9.42
C VAL A 301 -3.14 -0.57 -9.27
N VAL A 302 -2.02 -1.00 -9.87
CA VAL A 302 -1.45 -2.34 -9.77
C VAL A 302 -0.05 -2.24 -9.18
N ALA A 303 0.14 -2.75 -7.97
CA ALA A 303 1.42 -2.77 -7.27
C ALA A 303 2.09 -4.15 -7.36
N TYR A 304 3.36 -4.20 -7.77
CA TYR A 304 4.10 -5.47 -7.91
C TYR A 304 4.87 -5.89 -6.66
N SER A 305 4.97 -5.00 -5.66
CA SER A 305 5.52 -5.24 -4.32
C SER A 305 6.76 -6.15 -4.27
N PRO A 306 7.94 -5.68 -4.76
CA PRO A 306 9.19 -6.42 -4.72
C PRO A 306 9.53 -6.97 -3.33
N GLY A 307 9.65 -8.29 -3.26
CA GLY A 307 9.83 -9.04 -2.00
C GLY A 307 8.55 -9.52 -1.34
N PHE A 308 7.43 -9.43 -2.06
CA PHE A 308 6.18 -10.10 -1.77
C PHE A 308 5.78 -10.97 -2.97
N PHE A 309 5.45 -10.34 -4.10
CA PHE A 309 5.09 -11.02 -5.36
C PHE A 309 6.34 -11.37 -6.21
N PRO A 310 6.54 -12.64 -6.61
CA PRO A 310 7.77 -13.05 -7.30
C PRO A 310 8.01 -12.41 -8.67
N ALA A 311 9.23 -11.88 -8.84
CA ALA A 311 9.66 -11.15 -10.02
C ALA A 311 9.66 -11.98 -11.31
N GLU A 312 9.84 -13.30 -11.22
CA GLU A 312 9.72 -14.17 -12.40
C GLU A 312 8.30 -14.24 -12.97
N TYR A 313 7.29 -13.79 -12.21
CA TYR A 313 5.87 -13.84 -12.61
C TYR A 313 5.34 -12.50 -13.08
N TRP A 314 6.11 -11.41 -12.94
CA TRP A 314 5.65 -10.05 -13.25
C TRP A 314 5.18 -9.89 -14.68
N GLU A 315 5.98 -10.33 -15.66
CA GLU A 315 5.67 -10.19 -17.10
C GLU A 315 4.38 -10.90 -17.48
N GLU A 316 4.29 -12.20 -17.18
CA GLU A 316 3.17 -13.03 -17.62
C GLU A 316 1.86 -12.63 -16.91
N ALA A 317 1.94 -12.27 -15.61
CA ALA A 317 0.79 -11.77 -14.88
C ALA A 317 0.34 -10.39 -15.38
N ALA A 318 1.28 -9.50 -15.74
CA ALA A 318 0.98 -8.19 -16.33
C ALA A 318 0.29 -8.32 -17.69
N ASP A 319 0.84 -9.16 -18.56
CA ASP A 319 0.31 -9.43 -19.90
C ASP A 319 -1.11 -9.99 -19.85
N ARG A 320 -1.45 -10.70 -18.77
CA ARG A 320 -2.79 -11.22 -18.53
C ARG A 320 -3.74 -10.18 -17.92
N LEU A 321 -3.30 -9.45 -16.91
CA LEU A 321 -4.13 -8.58 -16.09
C LEU A 321 -4.40 -7.23 -16.75
N ILE A 322 -3.34 -6.53 -17.18
CA ILE A 322 -3.42 -5.12 -17.59
C ILE A 322 -4.36 -4.90 -18.79
N PRO A 323 -4.30 -5.71 -19.88
CA PRO A 323 -5.20 -5.53 -21.02
C PRO A 323 -6.69 -5.74 -20.68
N GLU A 324 -6.99 -6.60 -19.70
CA GLU A 324 -8.35 -6.84 -19.24
C GLU A 324 -8.88 -5.66 -18.42
N LEU A 325 -8.06 -5.10 -17.52
CA LEU A 325 -8.39 -3.89 -16.76
C LEU A 325 -8.66 -2.69 -17.68
N GLU A 326 -7.83 -2.47 -18.70
CA GLU A 326 -8.05 -1.43 -19.72
C GLU A 326 -9.40 -1.60 -20.44
N ARG A 327 -9.81 -2.85 -20.70
CA ARG A 327 -11.08 -3.16 -21.36
C ARG A 327 -12.29 -2.94 -20.46
N ILE A 328 -12.18 -3.24 -19.17
CA ILE A 328 -13.24 -2.99 -18.19
C ILE A 328 -13.50 -1.50 -18.08
N TYR A 329 -12.43 -0.68 -18.07
CA TYR A 329 -12.56 0.77 -18.06
C TYR A 329 -13.16 1.33 -19.35
N GLY A 330 -12.80 0.78 -20.52
CA GLY A 330 -13.30 1.25 -21.81
C GLY A 330 -14.78 0.96 -22.11
N ARG A 331 -15.54 0.38 -21.16
CA ARG A 331 -16.94 -0.02 -21.30
C ARG A 331 -17.85 0.83 -20.42
#